data_AF-A0AAD2FQ55-F1
#
_entry.id   AF-A0AAD2FQ55-F1
#
_cell.length_a   1.000
_cell.length_b   1.000
_cell.length_c   1.000
_cell.angle_alpha   90.00
_cell.angle_beta   90.00
_cell.angle_gamma   90.00
#
_symmetry.space_group_name_H-M   'P 1'
#
loop_
_entity.id
_entity.type
_entity.pdbx_description
1 polymer ?
#
loop_
_entity_poly.entity_id
_entity_poly.type
_entity_poly.pdbx_seq_one_letter_code
_entity_poly.pdbx_strand_id
1 'polypeptide(L)'
;MHVNDVDDDGYSNTMFKAIVDYKKDPKVAVSEEKSYVMSKNGQRRTRKTTKGWKLMVLWNDGTQSWIDLSVLKESNPVDVAEFAKAHHIDEEPAFRWWVPYTLRKRDMIISAVKARVRKTTHKYGIEIPTSVEHAKRLDAQNGNNLWMKALSKEMSNIGVAVEVLAYGVLAPPGYSKVTGHLVWDVKMDFTRKARWVLDGHKTPDPLVGPAPESNASQK
;
A
#
# COMPACT_ATOMS: atom_id res chain seq x y z
N MET A 1 -12.17 2.45 14.57
CA MET A 1 -12.07 3.49 13.52
C MET A 1 -10.64 3.44 13.00
N HIS A 2 -10.42 3.06 11.74
CA HIS A 2 -9.09 3.06 11.13
C HIS A 2 -8.95 4.36 10.34
N VAL A 3 -8.18 5.30 10.88
CA VAL A 3 -7.81 6.54 10.17
C VAL A 3 -6.57 6.19 9.34
N ASN A 4 -6.68 6.28 8.02
CA ASN A 4 -5.52 6.34 7.16
C ASN A 4 -4.91 7.73 7.36
N ASP A 5 -3.94 7.85 8.27
CA ASP A 5 -3.22 9.10 8.46
C ASP A 5 -2.33 9.35 7.24
N VAL A 6 -2.72 10.36 6.47
CA VAL A 6 -1.93 10.95 5.40
C VAL A 6 -1.48 12.29 5.95
N ASP A 7 -0.17 12.57 5.94
CA ASP A 7 0.32 13.89 6.38
C ASP A 7 -0.04 15.00 5.38
N ASP A 8 0.20 16.26 5.79
CA ASP A 8 -0.13 17.46 5.02
C ASP A 8 0.62 17.53 3.66
N ASP A 9 1.68 16.73 3.51
CA ASP A 9 2.46 16.55 2.29
C ASP A 9 1.97 15.38 1.41
N GLY A 10 0.91 14.68 1.83
CA GLY A 10 0.27 13.64 1.04
C GLY A 10 0.98 12.28 1.07
N TYR A 11 1.90 12.06 2.01
CA TYR A 11 2.52 10.75 2.27
C TYR A 11 1.57 9.90 3.12
N SER A 12 1.32 8.67 2.68
CA SER A 12 0.71 7.67 3.58
C SER A 12 1.67 7.45 4.73
N ASN A 13 1.34 7.91 5.93
CA ASN A 13 2.16 7.59 7.09
C ASN A 13 2.07 6.08 7.30
N THR A 14 3.17 5.39 7.03
CA THR A 14 3.34 4.03 7.52
C THR A 14 3.21 4.14 9.04
N MET A 15 2.16 3.54 9.63
CA MET A 15 1.96 3.52 11.08
C MET A 15 3.15 2.91 11.85
N PHE A 16 4.10 2.31 11.14
CA PHE A 16 5.33 1.71 11.64
C PHE A 16 6.31 2.77 12.16
N LYS A 17 6.71 2.65 13.43
CA LYS A 17 7.69 3.55 14.06
C LYS A 17 9.08 2.92 14.15
N ALA A 18 9.16 1.72 14.72
CA ALA A 18 10.43 1.01 14.90
C ALA A 18 10.20 -0.48 15.20
N ILE A 19 11.24 -1.30 14.99
CA ILE A 19 11.32 -2.64 15.57
C ILE A 19 12.07 -2.51 16.89
N VAL A 20 11.49 -3.06 17.97
CA VAL A 20 12.01 -2.88 19.33
C VAL A 20 12.49 -4.16 19.98
N ASP A 21 12.02 -5.32 19.51
CA ASP A 21 12.39 -6.62 20.08
C ASP A 21 12.23 -7.75 19.05
N TYR A 22 12.74 -8.93 19.37
CA TYR A 22 12.59 -10.14 18.58
C TYR A 22 12.35 -11.37 19.44
N LYS A 23 11.71 -12.38 18.86
CA LYS A 23 11.63 -13.71 19.46
C LYS A 23 11.89 -14.80 18.44
N LYS A 24 12.63 -15.81 18.88
CA LYS A 24 12.96 -17.03 18.15
C LYS A 24 12.25 -18.20 18.81
N ASP A 25 11.44 -18.93 18.07
CA ASP A 25 10.89 -20.21 18.49
C ASP A 25 11.90 -21.32 18.16
N PRO A 26 12.59 -21.91 19.14
CA PRO A 26 13.62 -22.91 18.89
C PRO A 26 13.08 -24.21 18.30
N LYS A 27 11.77 -24.49 18.42
CA LYS A 27 11.17 -25.70 17.85
C LYS A 27 10.94 -25.57 16.35
N VAL A 28 10.73 -24.35 15.87
CA VAL A 28 10.37 -24.05 14.46
C VAL A 28 11.53 -23.43 13.69
N ALA A 29 12.35 -22.62 14.36
CA ALA A 29 13.50 -21.96 13.76
C ALA A 29 14.52 -22.97 13.25
N VAL A 30 15.06 -22.71 12.06
CA VAL A 30 16.09 -23.56 11.47
C VAL A 30 17.40 -23.37 12.23
N SER A 31 17.96 -24.47 12.75
CA SER A 31 19.28 -24.48 13.39
C SER A 31 20.40 -24.29 12.37
N GLU A 32 21.59 -23.91 12.86
CA GLU A 32 22.76 -23.69 12.00
C GLU A 32 23.16 -24.95 11.22
N GLU A 33 23.02 -26.13 11.82
CA GLU A 33 23.29 -27.42 11.16
C GLU A 33 22.38 -27.66 9.94
N LYS A 34 21.14 -27.13 9.98
CA LYS A 34 20.14 -27.25 8.92
C LYS A 34 20.09 -26.01 8.03
N SER A 35 21.05 -25.09 8.16
CA SER A 35 21.09 -23.82 7.45
C SER A 35 21.56 -23.95 6.00
N TYR A 36 22.05 -25.12 5.59
CA TYR A 36 22.49 -25.40 4.23
C TYR A 36 21.68 -26.50 3.56
N VAL A 37 21.46 -26.34 2.25
CA VAL A 37 20.80 -27.33 1.40
C VAL A 37 21.71 -27.63 0.20
N MET A 38 21.78 -28.91 -0.17
CA MET A 38 22.48 -29.35 -1.37
C MET A 38 21.58 -29.22 -2.59
N SER A 39 22.07 -28.49 -3.61
CA SER A 39 21.42 -28.44 -4.92
C SER A 39 21.60 -29.77 -5.66
N LYS A 40 20.72 -30.06 -6.63
CA LYS A 40 20.83 -31.22 -7.54
C LYS A 40 22.20 -31.31 -8.23
N ASN A 41 22.87 -30.17 -8.42
CA ASN A 41 24.18 -30.05 -9.07
C ASN A 41 25.35 -30.10 -8.06
N GLY A 42 25.12 -30.51 -6.82
CA GLY A 42 26.17 -30.62 -5.79
C GLY A 42 26.63 -29.29 -5.18
N GLN A 43 26.02 -28.16 -5.51
CA GLN A 43 26.32 -26.87 -4.88
C GLN A 43 25.64 -26.72 -3.51
N ARG A 44 26.40 -26.36 -2.49
CA ARG A 44 25.89 -25.99 -1.16
C ARG A 44 25.29 -24.58 -1.23
N ARG A 45 24.02 -24.42 -0.84
CA ARG A 45 23.34 -23.12 -0.75
C ARG A 45 22.78 -22.89 0.63
N THR A 46 22.73 -21.64 1.07
CA THR A 46 22.02 -21.26 2.30
C THR A 46 20.53 -21.49 2.13
N ARG A 47 19.90 -22.06 3.15
CA ARG A 47 18.48 -22.32 3.21
C ARG A 47 17.74 -20.99 3.40
N LYS A 48 16.89 -20.63 2.45
CA LYS A 48 16.03 -19.46 2.56
C LYS A 48 14.85 -19.79 3.47
N THR A 49 14.82 -19.19 4.65
CA THR A 49 13.75 -19.37 5.63
C THR A 49 13.51 -18.05 6.37
N THR A 50 12.31 -17.92 6.95
CA THR A 50 11.92 -16.90 7.92
C THR A 50 11.11 -17.50 9.07
N LYS A 51 10.92 -18.83 9.05
CA LYS A 51 10.05 -19.56 10.00
C LYS A 51 10.64 -19.54 11.40
N GLY A 52 9.76 -19.42 12.40
CA GLY A 52 10.13 -19.42 13.82
C GLY A 52 10.64 -18.06 14.32
N TRP A 53 10.49 -16.98 13.54
CA TRP A 53 10.92 -15.64 13.93
C TRP A 53 9.75 -14.67 13.90
N LYS A 54 9.61 -13.90 14.99
CA LYS A 54 8.74 -12.73 15.05
C LYS A 54 9.52 -11.54 15.58
N LEU A 55 9.14 -10.35 15.13
CA LEU A 55 9.70 -9.08 15.61
C LEU A 55 8.57 -8.26 16.25
N MET A 56 8.89 -7.53 17.31
CA MET A 56 7.97 -6.61 17.95
C MET A 56 8.07 -5.25 17.27
N VAL A 57 6.94 -4.80 16.72
CA VAL A 57 6.81 -3.49 16.07
C VAL A 57 6.18 -2.52 17.06
N LEU A 58 6.81 -1.36 17.23
CA LEU A 58 6.22 -0.19 17.84
C LEU A 58 5.54 0.63 16.74
N TRP A 59 4.26 0.97 16.96
CA TRP A 59 3.47 1.78 16.05
C TRP A 59 3.52 3.26 16.48
N ASN A 60 3.15 4.18 15.58
CA ASN A 60 3.16 5.63 15.85
C ASN A 60 2.18 6.04 16.94
N ASP A 61 1.09 5.29 17.11
CA ASP A 61 0.11 5.46 18.20
C ASP A 61 0.62 4.94 19.55
N GLY A 62 1.85 4.40 19.59
CA GLY A 62 2.48 3.85 20.79
C GLY A 62 2.10 2.40 21.10
N THR A 63 1.20 1.78 20.32
CA THR A 63 0.86 0.37 20.49
C THR A 63 2.02 -0.53 20.03
N GLN A 64 2.01 -1.78 20.49
CA GLN A 64 3.01 -2.78 20.13
C GLN A 64 2.37 -4.08 19.68
N SER A 65 2.91 -4.71 18.64
CA SER A 65 2.46 -6.04 18.22
C SER A 65 3.58 -6.91 17.68
N TRP A 66 3.44 -8.23 17.87
CA TRP A 66 4.35 -9.23 17.35
C TRP A 66 3.98 -9.59 15.91
N ILE A 67 4.87 -9.30 14.97
CA ILE A 67 4.68 -9.56 13.54
C ILE A 67 5.66 -10.63 13.07
N ASP A 68 5.20 -11.53 12.20
CA ASP A 68 6.06 -12.58 11.64
C ASP A 68 7.15 -11.99 10.72
N LEU A 69 8.36 -12.53 10.79
CA LEU A 69 9.50 -12.07 9.99
C LEU A 69 9.21 -12.12 8.48
N SER A 70 8.41 -13.09 8.02
CA SER A 70 8.00 -13.18 6.61
C SER A 70 7.24 -11.95 6.14
N VAL A 71 6.43 -11.34 7.01
CA VAL A 71 5.65 -10.15 6.67
C VAL A 71 6.57 -8.93 6.63
N LEU A 72 7.35 -8.72 7.70
CA LEU A 72 8.21 -7.53 7.81
C LEU A 72 9.35 -7.52 6.79
N LYS A 73 9.85 -8.68 6.37
CA LYS A 73 10.83 -8.76 5.29
C LYS A 73 10.29 -8.19 3.98
N GLU A 74 9.00 -8.37 3.68
CA GLU A 74 8.41 -7.89 2.43
C GLU A 74 7.95 -6.43 2.54
N SER A 75 7.45 -6.01 3.71
CA SER A 75 6.95 -4.64 3.91
C SER A 75 8.04 -3.64 4.28
N ASN A 76 8.96 -4.02 5.15
CA ASN A 76 9.96 -3.16 5.79
C ASN A 76 11.37 -3.80 5.76
N PRO A 77 11.88 -4.23 4.59
CA PRO A 77 13.13 -4.97 4.51
C PRO A 77 14.32 -4.21 5.06
N VAL A 78 14.38 -2.89 4.85
CA VAL A 78 15.48 -2.03 5.30
C VAL A 78 15.51 -1.97 6.83
N ASP A 79 14.38 -1.64 7.46
CA ASP A 79 14.27 -1.53 8.91
C ASP A 79 14.65 -2.85 9.60
N VAL A 80 14.16 -3.98 9.06
CA VAL A 80 14.50 -5.32 9.58
C VAL A 80 15.98 -5.63 9.42
N ALA A 81 16.58 -5.27 8.30
CA ALA A 81 17.99 -5.54 8.05
C ALA A 81 18.90 -4.72 8.97
N GLU A 82 18.57 -3.45 9.23
CA GLU A 82 19.28 -2.60 10.19
C GLU A 82 19.13 -3.12 11.62
N PHE A 83 17.90 -3.47 12.03
CA PHE A 83 17.62 -4.09 13.32
C PHE A 83 18.41 -5.39 13.51
N ALA A 84 18.38 -6.29 12.51
CA ALA A 84 19.07 -7.57 12.59
C ALA A 84 20.59 -7.39 12.76
N LYS A 85 21.18 -6.39 12.08
CA LYS A 85 22.60 -6.08 12.19
C LYS A 85 22.95 -5.48 13.55
N ALA A 86 22.12 -4.56 14.06
CA ALA A 86 22.31 -3.92 15.36
C ALA A 86 22.21 -4.91 16.54
N HIS A 87 21.35 -5.92 16.42
CA HIS A 87 21.16 -6.96 17.44
C HIS A 87 21.99 -8.24 17.20
N HIS A 88 22.90 -8.25 16.21
CA HIS A 88 23.78 -9.38 15.90
C HIS A 88 23.04 -10.69 15.57
N ILE A 89 21.83 -10.60 15.02
CA ILE A 89 21.04 -11.75 14.55
C ILE A 89 21.09 -11.89 13.02
N ASP A 90 21.84 -11.02 12.33
CA ASP A 90 21.98 -11.02 10.87
C ASP A 90 22.65 -12.29 10.31
N GLU A 91 23.43 -12.98 11.14
CA GLU A 91 24.07 -14.25 10.77
C GLU A 91 23.16 -15.47 10.90
N GLU A 92 22.00 -15.34 11.55
CA GLU A 92 21.08 -16.46 11.71
C GLU A 92 20.51 -16.89 10.34
N PRO A 93 20.16 -18.18 10.15
CA PRO A 93 19.68 -18.70 8.86
C PRO A 93 18.47 -17.96 8.29
N ALA A 94 17.68 -17.30 9.15
CA ALA A 94 16.52 -16.52 8.75
C ALA A 94 16.88 -15.16 8.08
N PHE A 95 18.09 -14.65 8.31
CA PHE A 95 18.53 -13.30 7.92
C PHE A 95 19.69 -13.32 6.92
N ARG A 96 20.68 -14.21 7.13
CA ARG A 96 21.97 -14.22 6.41
C ARG A 96 21.88 -14.14 4.90
N TRP A 97 20.86 -14.77 4.30
CA TRP A 97 20.74 -14.88 2.85
C TRP A 97 20.23 -13.61 2.16
N TRP A 98 19.72 -12.61 2.90
CA TRP A 98 19.14 -11.40 2.31
C TRP A 98 19.54 -10.09 3.02
N VAL A 99 19.82 -10.09 4.32
CA VAL A 99 20.19 -8.88 5.06
C VAL A 99 21.40 -8.15 4.44
N PRO A 100 22.51 -8.83 4.09
CA PRO A 100 23.65 -8.14 3.46
C PRO A 100 23.29 -7.48 2.12
N TYR A 101 22.42 -8.11 1.33
CA TYR A 101 21.96 -7.56 0.06
C TYR A 101 21.11 -6.30 0.26
N THR A 102 20.19 -6.34 1.23
CA THR A 102 19.33 -5.21 1.56
C THR A 102 20.12 -4.02 2.06
N LEU A 103 21.05 -4.23 3.01
CA LEU A 103 21.89 -3.15 3.54
C LEU A 103 22.74 -2.49 2.44
N ARG A 104 23.36 -3.28 1.55
CA ARG A 104 24.14 -2.75 0.42
C ARG A 104 23.30 -1.89 -0.53
N LYS A 105 22.00 -2.20 -0.67
CA LYS A 105 21.08 -1.46 -1.55
C LYS A 105 20.18 -0.48 -0.80
N ARG A 106 20.42 -0.23 0.49
CA ARG A 106 19.56 0.57 1.35
C ARG A 106 19.14 1.88 0.70
N ASP A 107 20.12 2.70 0.32
CA ASP A 107 19.85 4.07 -0.17
C ASP A 107 19.12 4.04 -1.52
N MET A 108 19.39 3.03 -2.36
CA MET A 108 18.69 2.79 -3.61
C MET A 108 17.23 2.38 -3.37
N ILE A 109 16.97 1.51 -2.39
CA ILE A 109 15.62 1.10 -2.00
C ILE A 109 14.85 2.32 -1.44
N ILE A 110 15.46 3.06 -0.51
CA ILE A 110 14.86 4.27 0.07
C ILE A 110 14.55 5.30 -1.03
N SER A 111 15.49 5.54 -1.94
CA SER A 111 15.31 6.46 -3.06
C SER A 111 14.16 6.02 -3.98
N ALA A 112 14.09 4.74 -4.35
CA ALA A 112 13.03 4.21 -5.18
C ALA A 112 11.64 4.31 -4.50
N VAL A 113 11.57 4.03 -3.20
CA VAL A 113 10.34 4.20 -2.41
C VAL A 113 9.95 5.67 -2.37
N LYS A 114 10.88 6.58 -2.04
CA LYS A 114 10.62 8.03 -2.04
C LYS A 114 10.16 8.52 -3.41
N ALA A 115 10.76 8.05 -4.50
CA ALA A 115 10.35 8.41 -5.86
C ALA A 115 8.94 7.92 -6.20
N ARG A 116 8.57 6.72 -5.75
CA ARG A 116 7.22 6.18 -5.92
C ARG A 116 6.18 6.93 -5.10
N VAL A 117 6.53 7.36 -3.88
CA VAL A 117 5.63 8.12 -3.01
C VAL A 117 5.58 9.60 -3.38
N ARG A 118 6.65 10.15 -3.99
CA ARG A 118 6.69 11.51 -4.52
C ARG A 118 5.64 11.64 -5.63
N LYS A 119 4.48 12.15 -5.25
CA LYS A 119 3.46 12.62 -6.18
C LYS A 119 4.08 13.76 -6.97
N THR A 120 4.01 13.70 -8.29
CA THR A 120 4.39 14.82 -9.15
C THR A 120 3.56 16.03 -8.73
N THR A 121 4.17 16.99 -8.03
CA THR A 121 3.45 18.16 -7.52
C THR A 121 2.98 19.04 -8.68
N HIS A 122 3.67 19.04 -9.82
CA HIS A 122 3.37 19.91 -10.95
C HIS A 122 3.35 19.17 -12.29
N LYS A 123 2.31 19.39 -13.10
CA LYS A 123 2.24 18.93 -14.49
C LYS A 123 2.01 20.13 -15.40
N TYR A 124 2.89 20.28 -16.39
CA TYR A 124 2.95 21.45 -17.28
C TYR A 124 3.02 22.79 -16.53
N GLY A 125 3.74 22.84 -15.41
CA GLY A 125 3.88 24.04 -14.57
C GLY A 125 2.67 24.36 -13.68
N ILE A 126 1.62 23.55 -13.71
CA ILE A 126 0.44 23.70 -12.85
C ILE A 126 0.53 22.71 -11.70
N GLU A 127 0.40 23.20 -10.48
CA GLU A 127 0.35 22.36 -9.28
C GLU A 127 -0.91 21.47 -9.28
N ILE A 128 -0.72 20.17 -9.05
CA ILE A 128 -1.78 19.17 -8.98
C ILE A 128 -2.21 18.96 -7.52
N PRO A 129 -3.49 19.14 -7.18
CA PRO A 129 -3.99 18.90 -5.84
C PRO A 129 -3.80 17.44 -5.40
N THR A 130 -3.66 17.27 -4.09
CA THR A 130 -3.58 15.95 -3.43
C THR A 130 -4.83 15.62 -2.64
N SER A 131 -5.65 16.62 -2.33
CA SER A 131 -6.92 16.51 -1.59
C SER A 131 -7.91 17.56 -2.09
N VAL A 132 -9.18 17.43 -1.69
CA VAL A 132 -10.20 18.44 -1.99
C VAL A 132 -9.88 19.78 -1.32
N GLU A 133 -9.34 19.75 -0.10
CA GLU A 133 -8.92 20.96 0.61
C GLU A 133 -7.75 21.66 -0.07
N HIS A 134 -6.78 20.88 -0.55
CA HIS A 134 -5.68 21.40 -1.35
C HIS A 134 -6.20 22.01 -2.66
N ALA A 135 -7.15 21.35 -3.35
CA ALA A 135 -7.78 21.87 -4.55
C ALA A 135 -8.46 23.23 -4.31
N LYS A 136 -9.22 23.36 -3.22
CA LYS A 136 -9.84 24.63 -2.80
C LYS A 136 -8.80 25.72 -2.55
N ARG A 137 -7.70 25.37 -1.89
CA ARG A 137 -6.58 26.29 -1.60
C ARG A 137 -5.94 26.82 -2.88
N LEU A 138 -5.65 25.93 -3.84
CA LEU A 138 -5.07 26.29 -5.14
C LEU A 138 -6.00 27.16 -5.98
N ASP A 139 -7.30 26.84 -5.99
CA ASP A 139 -8.31 27.66 -6.65
C ASP A 139 -8.37 29.07 -6.04
N ALA A 140 -8.38 29.18 -4.70
CA ALA A 140 -8.39 30.45 -3.99
C ALA A 140 -7.11 31.29 -4.23
N GLN A 141 -5.93 30.66 -4.14
CA GLN A 141 -4.64 31.32 -4.40
C GLN A 141 -4.55 31.87 -5.83
N ASN A 142 -5.10 31.14 -6.81
CA ASN A 142 -5.09 31.54 -8.21
C ASN A 142 -6.30 32.40 -8.61
N GLY A 143 -7.17 32.77 -7.66
CA GLY A 143 -8.38 33.56 -7.91
C GLY A 143 -9.36 32.91 -8.91
N ASN A 144 -9.40 31.57 -8.98
CA ASN A 144 -10.26 30.84 -9.90
C ASN A 144 -10.98 29.67 -9.20
N ASN A 145 -11.65 28.81 -9.98
CA ASN A 145 -12.38 27.64 -9.48
C ASN A 145 -12.21 26.41 -10.38
N LEU A 146 -11.06 26.28 -11.04
CA LEU A 146 -10.85 25.28 -12.09
C LEU A 146 -10.82 23.86 -11.53
N TRP A 147 -10.21 23.64 -10.37
CA TRP A 147 -10.18 22.32 -9.73
C TRP A 147 -11.54 21.94 -9.16
N MET A 148 -12.25 22.88 -8.52
CA MET A 148 -13.58 22.64 -7.98
C MET A 148 -14.63 22.40 -9.09
N LYS A 149 -14.51 23.08 -10.23
CA LYS A 149 -15.32 22.78 -11.41
C LYS A 149 -15.04 21.38 -11.97
N ALA A 150 -13.77 20.98 -12.02
CA ALA A 150 -13.39 19.64 -12.45
C ALA A 150 -13.96 18.56 -11.52
N LEU A 151 -13.90 18.79 -10.20
CA LEU A 151 -14.49 17.91 -9.20
C LEU A 151 -16.00 17.82 -9.33
N SER A 152 -16.69 18.96 -9.44
CA SER A 152 -18.15 18.99 -9.59
C SER A 152 -18.60 18.22 -10.82
N LYS A 153 -17.90 18.38 -11.95
CA LYS A 153 -18.18 17.65 -13.18
C LYS A 153 -18.05 16.14 -12.99
N GLU A 154 -17.00 15.71 -12.28
CA GLU A 154 -16.78 14.29 -11.99
C GLU A 154 -17.87 13.74 -11.06
N MET A 155 -18.19 14.44 -9.96
CA MET A 155 -19.24 14.02 -9.03
C MET A 155 -20.62 13.93 -9.71
N SER A 156 -20.95 14.84 -10.64
CA SER A 156 -22.19 14.77 -11.42
C SER A 156 -22.24 13.52 -12.32
N ASN A 157 -21.12 13.13 -12.94
CA ASN A 157 -21.08 11.93 -13.77
C ASN A 157 -21.20 10.65 -12.93
N ILE A 158 -20.53 10.60 -11.78
CA ILE A 158 -20.55 9.43 -10.88
C ILE A 158 -21.89 9.30 -10.17
N GLY A 159 -22.54 10.41 -9.83
CA GLY A 159 -23.85 10.41 -9.16
C GLY A 159 -24.95 9.69 -9.94
N VAL A 160 -24.74 9.41 -11.24
CA VAL A 160 -25.63 8.55 -12.05
C VAL A 160 -25.48 7.06 -11.68
N ALA A 161 -24.29 6.64 -11.27
CA ALA A 161 -23.95 5.24 -11.01
C ALA A 161 -23.81 4.90 -9.52
N VAL A 162 -23.64 5.91 -8.66
CA VAL A 162 -23.40 5.74 -7.23
C VAL A 162 -24.38 6.60 -6.44
N GLU A 163 -25.15 5.96 -5.58
CA GLU A 163 -26.03 6.63 -4.63
C GLU A 163 -25.32 6.79 -3.28
N VAL A 164 -25.25 8.03 -2.78
CA VAL A 164 -24.68 8.32 -1.46
C VAL A 164 -25.79 8.20 -0.43
N LEU A 165 -25.80 7.08 0.30
CA LEU A 165 -26.75 6.84 1.39
C LEU A 165 -26.33 7.58 2.66
N ALA A 166 -27.32 7.97 3.47
CA ALA A 166 -27.08 8.55 4.80
C ALA A 166 -26.33 7.57 5.72
N TYR A 167 -25.59 8.12 6.68
CA TYR A 167 -24.81 7.31 7.62
C TYR A 167 -25.70 6.35 8.41
N GLY A 168 -25.39 5.05 8.36
CA GLY A 168 -26.14 4.00 9.05
C GLY A 168 -27.24 3.33 8.21
N VAL A 169 -27.50 3.79 7.00
CA VAL A 169 -28.43 3.13 6.07
C VAL A 169 -27.70 1.98 5.37
N LEU A 170 -28.29 0.78 5.40
CA LEU A 170 -27.77 -0.37 4.67
C LEU A 170 -28.02 -0.21 3.18
N ALA A 171 -27.06 -0.66 2.38
CA ALA A 171 -27.23 -0.71 0.93
C ALA A 171 -28.43 -1.62 0.58
N PRO A 172 -29.29 -1.24 -0.40
CA PRO A 172 -30.38 -2.09 -0.85
C PRO A 172 -29.89 -3.46 -1.31
N PRO A 173 -30.73 -4.52 -1.27
CA PRO A 173 -30.36 -5.83 -1.79
C PRO A 173 -29.85 -5.74 -3.25
N GLY A 174 -28.69 -6.32 -3.52
CA GLY A 174 -28.02 -6.25 -4.84
C GLY A 174 -27.01 -5.11 -4.98
N TYR A 175 -26.89 -4.21 -4.00
CA TYR A 175 -25.87 -3.15 -3.97
C TYR A 175 -24.73 -3.51 -3.02
N SER A 176 -23.50 -3.29 -3.48
CA SER A 176 -22.29 -3.46 -2.67
C SER A 176 -21.78 -2.10 -2.20
N LYS A 177 -21.44 -1.99 -0.91
CA LYS A 177 -20.73 -0.82 -0.40
C LYS A 177 -19.36 -0.75 -1.06
N VAL A 178 -19.08 0.36 -1.73
CA VAL A 178 -17.78 0.62 -2.35
C VAL A 178 -17.10 1.81 -1.69
N THR A 179 -15.78 1.76 -1.64
CA THR A 179 -14.94 2.93 -1.31
C THR A 179 -14.12 3.31 -2.52
N GLY A 180 -13.61 4.53 -2.53
CA GLY A 180 -12.79 5.04 -3.62
C GLY A 180 -11.96 6.23 -3.21
N HIS A 181 -11.24 6.80 -4.18
CA HIS A 181 -10.38 7.96 -4.00
C HIS A 181 -10.39 8.87 -5.23
N LEU A 182 -10.05 10.14 -5.02
CA LEU A 182 -9.93 11.13 -6.10
C LEU A 182 -8.52 11.12 -6.69
N VAL A 183 -8.45 11.18 -8.02
CA VAL A 183 -7.23 11.37 -8.79
C VAL A 183 -7.35 12.66 -9.61
N TRP A 184 -6.39 13.54 -9.44
CA TRP A 184 -6.32 14.84 -10.12
C TRP A 184 -5.34 14.78 -11.28
N ASP A 185 -5.61 15.52 -12.36
CA ASP A 185 -4.81 15.49 -13.58
C ASP A 185 -4.93 16.82 -14.33
N VAL A 186 -3.92 17.12 -15.15
CA VAL A 186 -3.89 18.28 -16.06
C VAL A 186 -3.70 17.76 -17.48
N LYS A 187 -4.57 18.16 -18.39
CA LYS A 187 -4.45 17.84 -19.82
C LYS A 187 -3.45 18.79 -20.51
N MET A 188 -3.03 18.45 -21.74
CA MET A 188 -2.10 19.28 -22.54
C MET A 188 -2.66 20.68 -22.84
N ASP A 189 -3.98 20.83 -22.91
CA ASP A 189 -4.71 22.11 -23.06
C ASP A 189 -4.88 22.86 -21.72
N PHE A 190 -4.17 22.42 -20.67
CA PHE A 190 -4.27 22.89 -19.29
C PHE A 190 -5.65 22.68 -18.63
N THR A 191 -6.55 21.91 -19.22
CA THR A 191 -7.83 21.60 -18.56
C THR A 191 -7.59 20.77 -17.30
N ARG A 192 -8.18 21.21 -16.18
CA ARG A 192 -8.14 20.51 -14.88
C ARG A 192 -9.09 19.33 -14.94
N LYS A 193 -8.67 18.18 -14.42
CA LYS A 193 -9.47 16.96 -14.40
C LYS A 193 -9.43 16.33 -13.01
N ALA A 194 -10.59 15.88 -12.55
CA ALA A 194 -10.73 14.99 -11.41
C ALA A 194 -11.30 13.65 -11.91
N ARG A 195 -10.93 12.56 -11.25
CA ARG A 195 -11.48 11.21 -11.48
C ARG A 195 -11.74 10.55 -10.13
N TRP A 196 -12.93 10.02 -9.89
CA TRP A 196 -13.15 9.11 -8.78
C TRP A 196 -12.83 7.69 -9.21
N VAL A 197 -12.07 6.98 -8.40
CA VAL A 197 -11.64 5.62 -8.70
C VAL A 197 -12.05 4.72 -7.55
N LEU A 198 -12.70 3.60 -7.87
CA LEU A 198 -13.08 2.60 -6.89
C LEU A 198 -11.85 1.84 -6.37
N ASP A 199 -11.88 1.48 -5.09
CA ASP A 199 -10.88 0.63 -4.48
C ASP A 199 -11.11 -0.84 -4.89
N GLY A 200 -10.63 -1.21 -6.08
CA GLY A 200 -10.92 -2.53 -6.68
C GLY A 200 -10.61 -3.74 -5.78
N HIS A 201 -9.61 -3.64 -4.91
CA HIS A 201 -9.25 -4.71 -3.94
C HIS A 201 -10.27 -4.93 -2.81
N LYS A 202 -11.24 -4.02 -2.63
CA LYS A 202 -12.32 -4.12 -1.64
C LYS A 202 -13.66 -4.51 -2.25
N THR A 203 -13.73 -4.58 -3.58
CA THR A 203 -14.94 -4.98 -4.29
C THR A 203 -14.89 -6.49 -4.51
N PRO A 204 -15.93 -7.25 -4.13
CA PRO A 204 -15.99 -8.66 -4.46
C PRO A 204 -15.97 -8.86 -5.98
N ASP A 205 -15.37 -9.96 -6.45
CA ASP A 205 -15.43 -10.32 -7.85
C ASP A 205 -16.90 -10.37 -8.31
N PRO A 206 -17.22 -9.87 -9.52
CA PRO A 206 -18.56 -9.97 -10.03
C PRO A 206 -18.96 -11.44 -10.05
N LEU A 207 -20.13 -11.75 -9.50
CA LEU A 207 -20.73 -13.08 -9.56
C LEU A 207 -21.04 -13.35 -11.04
N VAL A 208 -20.09 -13.91 -11.77
CA VAL A 208 -20.34 -14.51 -13.08
C VAL A 208 -21.18 -15.75 -12.80
N GLY A 209 -22.50 -15.58 -12.83
CA GLY A 209 -23.40 -16.72 -13.05
C GLY A 209 -22.98 -17.41 -14.34
N PRO A 210 -23.09 -18.75 -14.45
CA PRO A 210 -22.75 -19.45 -15.67
C PRO A 210 -23.49 -18.80 -16.84
N ALA A 211 -22.76 -18.54 -17.92
CA ALA A 211 -23.32 -17.94 -19.14
C ALA A 211 -24.59 -18.70 -19.53
N PRO A 212 -25.71 -18.01 -19.82
CA PRO A 212 -26.90 -18.70 -20.31
C PRO A 212 -26.52 -19.34 -21.64
N GLU A 213 -26.52 -20.67 -21.66
CA GLU A 213 -26.50 -21.43 -22.90
C GLU A 213 -27.64 -20.91 -23.78
N SER A 214 -27.26 -20.51 -24.99
CA SER A 214 -28.17 -20.06 -26.03
C SER A 214 -29.27 -21.11 -26.24
N ASN A 215 -30.49 -20.80 -25.81
CA ASN A 215 -31.68 -21.41 -26.37
C ASN A 215 -32.60 -20.29 -26.86
N ALA A 216 -32.75 -20.27 -28.18
CA ALA A 216 -33.65 -19.41 -28.90
C ALA A 216 -35.09 -19.59 -28.40
N SER A 217 -35.81 -18.48 -28.19
CA SER A 217 -37.16 -18.27 -28.74
C SER A 217 -37.65 -16.85 -28.47
N GLN A 218 -38.16 -16.24 -29.54
CA GLN A 218 -38.85 -14.95 -29.57
C GLN A 218 -40.23 -15.03 -28.90
N LYS A 219 -40.65 -13.92 -28.29
CA LYS A 219 -41.73 -13.10 -28.82
C LYS A 219 -41.51 -11.63 -28.48
#